data_AF-A0A7X8BJH4-F1
#
_entry.id   AF-A0A7X8BJH4-F1
#
_cell.length_a   1.000
_cell.length_b   1.000
_cell.length_c   1.000
_cell.angle_alpha   90.00
_cell.angle_beta   90.00
_cell.angle_gamma   90.00
#
_symmetry.space_group_name_H-M   'P 1'
#
loop_
_entity.id
_entity.type
_entity.pdbx_description
1 polymer ?
#
loop_
_entity_poly.entity_id
_entity_poly.type
_entity_poly.pdbx_seq_one_letter_code
_entity_poly.pdbx_strand_id
1 'polypeptide(L)'
;MFGLLFNPRRFFDEIERSKQLSFLLVVLRWGATASFVILPLWLMEMLPFTKPWLPISSDTYYFWELIFLLPYGIGLTYAVSGFSTIFLRLCGRAGAGFREVFAIVSYGLFLPWIPCLIWDLFLIFTNHWTLSWAIPVHSAALVAESSLYVWGFKRVFGTPLWKAILLGILNSIIFWGLSATIVR
;
A
#
# COMPACT_ATOMS: atom_id res chain seq x y z
N MET A 1 -13.87 16.19 7.30
CA MET A 1 -13.05 14.96 7.37
C MET A 1 -12.58 14.49 6.00
N PHE A 2 -13.45 14.32 5.00
CA PHE A 2 -13.08 13.86 3.65
C PHE A 2 -12.01 14.72 2.93
N GLY A 3 -12.09 16.05 3.03
CA GLY A 3 -11.09 16.93 2.40
C GLY A 3 -9.65 16.80 2.94
N LEU A 4 -9.48 16.16 4.11
CA LEU A 4 -8.17 15.90 4.70
C LEU A 4 -7.53 14.63 4.13
N LEU A 5 -8.34 13.65 3.69
CA LEU A 5 -7.86 12.39 3.12
C LEU A 5 -7.31 12.55 1.70
N PHE A 6 -7.82 13.51 0.93
CA PHE A 6 -7.36 13.77 -0.44
C PHE A 6 -6.42 14.96 -0.55
N ASN A 7 -6.02 15.55 0.58
CA ASN A 7 -5.05 16.64 0.62
C ASN A 7 -3.84 16.22 1.46
N PRO A 8 -2.81 15.65 0.82
CA PRO A 8 -1.59 15.23 1.50
C PRO A 8 -0.92 16.30 2.37
N ARG A 9 -0.99 17.58 1.96
CA ARG A 9 -0.35 18.68 2.70
C ARG A 9 -1.00 18.81 4.06
N ARG A 10 -2.33 18.91 4.03
CA ARG A 10 -3.16 19.01 5.22
C ARG A 10 -3.07 17.75 6.09
N PHE A 11 -3.01 16.56 5.49
CA PHE A 11 -2.84 15.30 6.22
C PHE A 11 -1.57 15.29 7.06
N PHE A 12 -0.42 15.63 6.46
CA PHE A 12 0.85 15.65 7.18
C PHE A 12 0.99 16.81 8.16
N ASP A 13 0.37 17.96 7.88
CA ASP A 13 0.33 19.09 8.81
C ASP A 13 -0.54 18.79 10.06
N GLU A 14 -1.60 17.99 9.90
CA GLU A 14 -2.52 17.59 10.97
C GLU A 14 -2.32 16.13 11.41
N ILE A 15 -1.09 15.60 11.33
CA ILE A 15 -0.86 14.15 11.51
C ILE A 15 -1.25 13.63 12.90
N GLU A 16 -1.12 14.45 13.94
CA GLU A 16 -1.53 14.08 15.30
C GLU A 16 -3.04 13.84 15.42
N ARG A 17 -3.86 14.55 14.65
CA ARG A 17 -5.31 14.32 14.57
C ARG A 17 -5.62 13.14 13.64
N SER A 18 -4.81 12.99 12.60
CA SER A 18 -5.03 12.02 11.52
C SER A 18 -4.58 10.59 11.88
N LYS A 19 -3.72 10.42 12.89
CA LYS A 19 -3.24 9.09 13.33
C LYS A 19 -4.34 8.14 13.80
N GLN A 20 -5.48 8.67 14.25
CA GLN A 20 -6.65 7.85 14.60
C GLN A 20 -7.28 7.19 13.37
N LEU A 21 -7.15 7.81 12.20
CA LEU A 21 -7.73 7.31 10.95
C LEU A 21 -6.83 6.27 10.27
N SER A 22 -5.56 6.14 10.67
CA SER A 22 -4.57 5.35 9.94
C SER A 22 -4.93 3.88 9.84
N PHE A 23 -5.43 3.29 10.93
CA PHE A 23 -5.88 1.90 10.90
C PHE A 23 -7.08 1.71 9.96
N LEU A 24 -8.01 2.66 9.95
CA LEU A 24 -9.15 2.63 9.02
C LEU A 24 -8.67 2.68 7.56
N LEU A 25 -7.65 3.49 7.24
CA LEU A 25 -7.10 3.54 5.87
C LEU A 25 -6.53 2.19 5.43
N VAL A 26 -5.87 1.47 6.33
CA VAL A 26 -5.33 0.12 6.06
C VAL A 26 -6.48 -0.86 5.83
N VAL A 27 -7.47 -0.89 6.71
CA VAL A 27 -8.64 -1.77 6.57
C VAL A 27 -9.39 -1.48 5.28
N LEU A 28 -9.61 -0.20 4.96
CA LEU A 28 -10.26 0.20 3.72
C LEU A 28 -9.47 -0.24 2.51
N ARG A 29 -8.15 0.02 2.44
CA ARG A 29 -7.30 -0.42 1.33
C ARG A 29 -7.42 -1.92 1.10
N TRP A 30 -7.14 -2.73 2.11
CA TRP A 30 -7.04 -4.18 1.92
C TRP A 30 -8.39 -4.87 1.83
N GLY A 31 -9.38 -4.43 2.62
CA GLY A 31 -10.75 -4.93 2.52
C GLY A 31 -11.39 -4.58 1.19
N ALA A 32 -11.21 -3.36 0.71
CA ALA A 32 -11.73 -2.98 -0.61
C ALA A 32 -11.00 -3.72 -1.74
N THR A 33 -9.68 -3.93 -1.67
CA THR A 33 -9.00 -4.77 -2.67
C THR A 33 -9.58 -6.19 -2.70
N ALA A 34 -9.84 -6.81 -1.54
CA ALA A 34 -10.49 -8.12 -1.48
C ALA A 34 -11.87 -8.09 -2.14
N SER A 35 -12.72 -7.13 -1.78
CA SER A 35 -14.12 -7.08 -2.24
C SER A 35 -14.29 -6.60 -3.68
N PHE A 36 -13.45 -5.67 -4.15
CA PHE A 36 -13.62 -4.99 -5.44
C PHE A 36 -12.62 -5.45 -6.50
N VAL A 37 -11.51 -6.08 -6.13
CA VAL A 37 -10.54 -6.59 -7.12
C VAL A 37 -10.54 -8.12 -7.10
N ILE A 38 -10.20 -8.73 -5.97
CA ILE A 38 -10.00 -10.18 -5.90
C ILE A 38 -11.32 -10.94 -6.11
N LEU A 39 -12.40 -10.51 -5.47
CA LEU A 39 -13.71 -11.17 -5.61
C LEU A 39 -14.24 -11.10 -7.06
N PRO A 40 -14.24 -9.93 -7.75
CA PRO A 40 -14.62 -9.88 -9.16
C PRO A 40 -13.72 -10.73 -10.08
N LEU A 41 -12.41 -10.74 -9.87
CA LEU A 41 -11.51 -11.62 -10.63
C LEU A 41 -11.89 -13.08 -10.48
N TRP A 42 -12.22 -13.51 -9.26
CA TRP A 42 -12.65 -14.86 -8.98
C TRP A 42 -14.00 -15.19 -9.64
N LEU A 43 -15.00 -14.33 -9.46
CA LEU A 43 -16.35 -14.53 -10.02
C LEU A 43 -16.40 -14.49 -11.55
N MET A 44 -15.47 -13.77 -12.17
CA MET A 44 -15.34 -13.67 -13.63
C MET A 44 -14.35 -14.69 -14.21
N GLU A 45 -13.85 -15.62 -13.38
CA GLU A 45 -12.91 -16.67 -13.78
C GLU A 45 -11.65 -16.14 -14.50
N MET A 46 -11.21 -14.93 -14.13
CA MET A 46 -10.02 -14.33 -14.71
C MET A 46 -8.77 -15.03 -14.19
N LEU A 47 -7.75 -15.16 -15.03
CA LEU A 47 -6.47 -15.72 -14.60
C LEU A 47 -5.64 -14.65 -13.87
N PRO A 48 -4.88 -15.03 -12.83
CA PRO A 48 -3.92 -14.11 -12.21
C PRO A 48 -2.82 -13.75 -13.22
N PHE A 49 -2.30 -12.53 -13.11
CA PHE A 49 -1.23 -12.04 -14.00
C PHE A 49 0.02 -12.91 -13.98
N THR A 50 0.34 -13.45 -12.82
CA THR A 50 1.47 -14.34 -12.60
C THR A 50 0.94 -15.66 -12.08
N LYS A 51 1.48 -16.76 -12.61
CA LYS A 51 1.10 -18.10 -12.17
C LYS A 51 1.42 -18.26 -10.68
N PRO A 52 0.48 -18.80 -9.86
CA PRO A 52 0.78 -19.20 -8.50
C PRO A 52 1.98 -20.16 -8.48
N TRP A 53 2.84 -20.03 -7.47
CA TRP A 53 4.00 -20.90 -7.34
C TRP A 53 3.67 -22.29 -6.85
N LEU A 54 2.75 -22.36 -5.89
CA LEU A 54 2.16 -23.63 -5.52
C LEU A 54 1.34 -24.14 -6.71
N PRO A 55 1.37 -25.45 -7.00
CA PRO A 55 0.58 -26.05 -8.07
C PRO A 55 -0.91 -26.15 -7.68
N ILE A 56 -1.51 -25.01 -7.33
CA ILE A 56 -2.91 -24.85 -6.97
C ILE A 56 -3.67 -24.24 -8.16
N SER A 57 -4.97 -24.52 -8.24
CA SER A 57 -5.83 -23.88 -9.23
C SER A 57 -6.01 -22.39 -8.93
N SER A 58 -6.34 -21.61 -9.97
CA SER A 58 -6.66 -20.18 -9.81
C SER A 58 -7.83 -19.95 -8.84
N ASP A 59 -8.81 -20.84 -8.86
CA ASP A 59 -9.94 -20.85 -7.94
C ASP A 59 -9.51 -20.96 -6.47
N THR A 60 -8.68 -21.97 -6.16
CA THR A 60 -8.13 -22.15 -4.80
C THR A 60 -7.22 -20.98 -4.41
N TYR A 61 -6.46 -20.44 -5.35
CA TYR A 61 -5.61 -19.26 -5.12
C TYR A 61 -6.46 -18.05 -4.68
N TYR A 62 -7.51 -17.69 -5.41
CA TYR A 62 -8.36 -16.56 -5.06
C TYR A 62 -9.12 -16.75 -3.76
N PHE A 63 -9.58 -17.97 -3.48
CA PHE A 63 -10.23 -18.29 -2.20
C PHE A 63 -9.33 -17.95 -1.00
N TRP A 64 -8.07 -18.40 -1.04
CA TRP A 64 -7.12 -18.11 0.03
C TRP A 64 -6.70 -16.65 0.06
N GLU A 65 -6.54 -16.02 -1.10
CA GLU A 65 -6.23 -14.59 -1.19
C GLU A 65 -7.34 -13.78 -0.50
N LEU A 66 -8.63 -14.07 -0.73
CA LEU A 66 -9.73 -13.37 -0.07
C LEU A 66 -9.69 -13.47 1.46
N ILE A 67 -9.35 -14.63 2.00
CA ILE A 67 -9.28 -14.87 3.45
C ILE A 67 -8.10 -14.14 4.07
N PHE A 68 -6.93 -14.24 3.44
CA PHE A 68 -5.68 -13.80 4.04
C PHE A 68 -5.27 -12.37 3.66
N LEU A 69 -5.84 -11.76 2.61
CA LEU A 69 -5.39 -10.45 2.13
C LEU A 69 -5.48 -9.35 3.20
N LEU A 70 -6.57 -9.29 3.95
CA LEU A 70 -6.76 -8.30 5.01
C LEU A 70 -5.79 -8.48 6.19
N PRO A 71 -5.74 -9.66 6.87
CA PRO A 71 -4.81 -9.85 7.98
C PRO A 71 -3.35 -9.71 7.53
N TYR A 72 -3.03 -10.17 6.32
CA TYR A 72 -1.74 -9.97 5.70
C TYR A 72 -1.41 -8.48 5.53
N GLY A 73 -2.32 -7.72 4.91
CA GLY A 73 -2.12 -6.30 4.65
C GLY A 73 -1.95 -5.47 5.91
N ILE A 74 -2.70 -5.80 6.97
CA ILE A 74 -2.52 -5.21 8.30
C ILE A 74 -1.14 -5.54 8.85
N GLY A 75 -0.78 -6.83 8.93
CA GLY A 75 0.50 -7.28 9.48
C GLY A 75 1.69 -6.67 8.75
N LEU A 76 1.61 -6.60 7.41
CA LEU A 76 2.61 -5.97 6.57
C LEU A 76 2.78 -4.48 6.88
N THR A 77 1.67 -3.74 6.96
CA THR A 77 1.71 -2.30 7.28
C THR A 77 2.37 -2.08 8.65
N TYR A 78 2.07 -2.93 9.64
CA TYR A 78 2.72 -2.90 10.95
C TYR A 78 4.23 -3.18 10.85
N ALA A 79 4.64 -4.20 10.10
CA ALA A 79 6.04 -4.56 9.92
C ALA A 79 6.84 -3.43 9.24
N VAL A 80 6.33 -2.87 8.14
CA VAL A 80 6.94 -1.73 7.43
C VAL A 80 7.05 -0.50 8.33
N SER A 81 5.99 -0.22 9.11
CA SER A 81 5.99 0.89 10.07
C SER A 81 6.99 0.68 11.20
N GLY A 82 7.14 -0.56 11.68
CA GLY A 82 8.12 -0.93 12.70
C GLY A 82 9.55 -0.75 12.18
N PHE A 83 9.83 -1.27 11.00
CA PHE A 83 11.11 -1.09 10.32
C PHE A 83 11.44 0.39 10.10
N SER A 84 10.50 1.17 9.56
CA SER A 84 10.65 2.62 9.37
C SER A 84 10.94 3.34 10.68
N THR A 85 10.26 2.96 11.77
CA THR A 85 10.47 3.55 13.11
C THR A 85 11.87 3.27 13.62
N ILE A 86 12.34 2.01 13.52
CA ILE A 86 13.70 1.62 13.91
C ILE A 86 14.73 2.41 13.11
N PHE A 87 14.58 2.45 11.79
CA PHE A 87 15.48 3.17 10.90
C PHE A 87 15.55 4.67 11.22
N LEU A 88 14.41 5.32 11.46
CA LEU A 88 14.35 6.73 11.85
C LEU A 88 15.09 6.99 13.17
N ARG A 89 14.92 6.11 14.17
CA ARG A 89 15.60 6.21 15.46
C ARG A 89 17.12 6.05 15.32
N LEU A 90 17.56 5.04 14.56
CA LEU A 90 18.99 4.83 14.24
C LEU A 90 19.59 6.03 13.50
N CYS A 91 18.77 6.79 12.76
CA CYS A 91 19.16 8.00 12.07
C CYS A 91 19.16 9.29 12.92
N GLY A 92 18.97 9.18 14.24
CA GLY A 92 18.96 10.32 15.16
C GLY A 92 17.59 10.97 15.37
N ARG A 93 16.49 10.34 14.91
CA ARG A 93 15.12 10.78 15.16
C ARG A 93 14.50 10.00 16.33
N ALA A 94 15.11 10.10 17.51
CA ALA A 94 14.69 9.37 18.70
C ALA A 94 13.22 9.62 19.11
N GLY A 95 12.68 10.82 18.81
CA GLY A 95 11.28 11.18 19.04
C GLY A 95 10.28 10.62 18.01
N ALA A 96 10.72 9.81 17.04
CA ALA A 96 9.81 9.19 16.08
C ALA A 96 8.89 8.17 16.79
N GLY A 97 7.63 8.56 16.98
CA GLY A 97 6.58 7.71 17.50
C GLY A 97 6.07 6.74 16.43
N PHE A 98 5.81 5.49 16.84
CA PHE A 98 5.31 4.46 15.94
C PHE A 98 3.97 4.86 15.31
N ARG A 99 3.09 5.54 16.06
CA ARG A 99 1.76 5.92 15.58
C ARG A 99 1.84 6.91 14.43
N GLU A 100 2.75 7.88 14.51
CA GLU A 100 3.00 8.87 13.47
C GLU A 100 3.60 8.21 12.23
N VAL A 101 4.57 7.30 12.41
CA VAL A 101 5.14 6.51 11.30
C VAL A 101 4.07 5.65 10.64
N PHE A 102 3.26 4.94 11.42
CA PHE A 102 2.16 4.13 10.93
C PHE A 102 1.13 4.96 10.16
N ALA A 103 0.88 6.20 10.58
CA ALA A 103 0.01 7.12 9.86
C ALA A 103 0.57 7.53 8.50
N ILE A 104 1.87 7.85 8.42
CA ILE A 104 2.54 8.17 7.15
C ILE A 104 2.49 6.97 6.20
N VAL A 105 2.84 5.78 6.70
CA VAL A 105 2.84 4.54 5.90
C VAL A 105 1.42 4.24 5.42
N SER A 106 0.44 4.21 6.31
CA SER A 106 -0.97 3.92 5.97
C SER A 106 -1.52 4.90 4.93
N TYR A 107 -1.18 6.18 5.04
CA TYR A 107 -1.64 7.20 4.10
C TYR A 107 -0.94 7.09 2.74
N GLY A 108 0.38 6.91 2.72
CA GLY A 108 1.15 6.71 1.49
C GLY A 108 0.71 5.47 0.74
N LEU A 109 0.27 4.41 1.45
CA LEU A 109 -0.35 3.23 0.88
C LEU A 109 -1.74 3.51 0.32
N PHE A 110 -2.57 4.26 1.04
CA PHE A 110 -3.97 4.42 0.71
C PHE A 110 -4.20 5.32 -0.50
N LEU A 111 -3.56 6.50 -0.54
CA LEU A 111 -3.93 7.52 -1.51
C LEU A 111 -3.63 7.12 -2.98
N PRO A 112 -2.43 6.61 -3.33
CA PRO A 112 -2.13 6.16 -4.69
C PRO A 112 -2.89 4.90 -5.09
N TRP A 113 -3.40 4.13 -4.13
CA TRP A 113 -4.20 2.94 -4.40
C TRP A 113 -5.59 3.28 -4.97
N ILE A 114 -6.17 4.44 -4.64
CA ILE A 114 -7.51 4.83 -5.14
C ILE A 114 -7.57 4.88 -6.68
N PRO A 115 -6.66 5.59 -7.39
CA PRO A 115 -6.66 5.55 -8.84
C PRO A 115 -6.34 4.15 -9.40
N CYS A 116 -5.50 3.34 -8.73
CA CYS A 116 -5.29 1.94 -9.13
C CYS A 116 -6.58 1.13 -9.04
N LEU A 117 -7.34 1.24 -7.95
CA LEU A 117 -8.60 0.53 -7.78
C LEU A 117 -9.57 0.84 -8.92
N ILE A 118 -9.73 2.12 -9.27
CA ILE A 118 -10.60 2.54 -10.38
C ILE A 118 -10.12 1.91 -11.70
N TRP A 119 -8.82 1.90 -11.92
CA TRP A 119 -8.23 1.32 -13.13
C TRP A 119 -8.38 -0.21 -13.17
N ASP A 120 -8.13 -0.90 -12.07
CA ASP A 120 -8.26 -2.36 -11.96
C ASP A 120 -9.71 -2.79 -12.23
N LEU A 121 -10.69 -2.09 -11.66
CA LEU A 121 -12.11 -2.30 -11.95
C LEU A 121 -12.42 -2.09 -13.43
N PHE A 122 -11.89 -1.03 -14.04
CA PHE A 122 -12.05 -0.81 -15.48
C PHE A 122 -11.48 -1.97 -16.30
N LEU A 123 -10.28 -2.46 -15.99
CA LEU A 123 -9.67 -3.58 -16.70
C LEU A 123 -10.46 -4.88 -16.54
N ILE A 124 -10.95 -5.16 -15.33
CA ILE A 124 -11.79 -6.34 -15.05
C ILE A 124 -13.09 -6.26 -15.85
N PHE A 125 -13.85 -5.17 -15.72
CA PHE A 125 -15.16 -5.07 -16.37
C PHE A 125 -15.11 -4.92 -17.89
N THR A 126 -13.97 -4.54 -18.45
CA THR A 126 -13.78 -4.48 -19.91
C THR A 126 -13.04 -5.70 -20.47
N ASN A 127 -12.71 -6.70 -19.65
CA ASN A 127 -11.92 -7.87 -20.05
C ASN A 127 -10.53 -7.53 -20.63
N HIS A 128 -9.91 -6.46 -20.13
CA HIS A 128 -8.55 -6.03 -20.47
C HIS A 128 -7.53 -6.34 -19.36
N TRP A 129 -7.91 -7.23 -18.41
CA TRP A 129 -7.06 -7.66 -17.31
C TRP A 129 -5.79 -8.36 -17.82
N THR A 130 -4.76 -7.57 -18.09
CA THR A 130 -3.44 -8.03 -18.53
C THR A 130 -2.33 -7.17 -17.93
N LEU A 131 -1.12 -7.74 -17.85
CA LEU A 131 0.06 -7.06 -17.30
C LEU A 131 0.40 -5.76 -18.04
N SER A 132 0.28 -5.72 -19.37
CA SER A 132 0.63 -4.55 -20.17
C SER A 132 -0.21 -3.32 -19.82
N TRP A 133 -1.49 -3.53 -19.46
CA TRP A 133 -2.37 -2.45 -19.02
C TRP A 133 -2.20 -2.10 -17.54
N ALA A 134 -1.87 -3.06 -16.69
CA ALA A 134 -1.69 -2.85 -15.26
C ALA A 134 -0.35 -2.16 -14.92
N ILE A 135 0.76 -2.61 -15.53
CA ILE A 135 2.12 -2.19 -15.17
C ILE A 135 2.30 -0.66 -15.18
N PRO A 136 1.89 0.10 -16.21
CA PRO A 136 2.15 1.54 -16.26
C PRO A 136 1.48 2.30 -15.10
N VAL A 137 0.21 1.97 -14.82
CA VAL A 137 -0.58 2.65 -13.78
C VAL A 137 -0.05 2.29 -12.39
N HIS A 138 0.22 1.00 -12.14
CA HIS A 138 0.77 0.56 -10.86
C HIS A 138 2.20 1.07 -10.63
N SER A 139 3.01 1.22 -11.69
CA SER A 139 4.34 1.84 -11.59
C SER A 139 4.24 3.32 -11.24
N ALA A 140 3.30 4.05 -11.84
CA ALA A 140 3.05 5.46 -11.51
C ALA A 140 2.56 5.61 -10.06
N ALA A 141 1.66 4.72 -9.61
CA ALA A 141 1.19 4.69 -8.23
C ALA A 141 2.33 4.40 -7.23
N LEU A 142 3.26 3.49 -7.57
CA LEU A 142 4.44 3.23 -6.75
C LEU A 142 5.35 4.46 -6.60
N VAL A 143 5.56 5.20 -7.69
CA VAL A 143 6.31 6.47 -7.65
C VAL A 143 5.61 7.50 -6.78
N ALA A 144 4.29 7.60 -6.89
CA ALA A 144 3.48 8.49 -6.04
C ALA A 144 3.53 8.08 -4.57
N GLU A 145 3.42 6.79 -4.27
CA GLU A 145 3.55 6.20 -2.93
C GLU A 145 4.92 6.52 -2.31
N SER A 146 5.99 6.21 -3.03
CA SER A 146 7.36 6.55 -2.64
C SER A 146 7.48 8.05 -2.32
N SER A 147 6.96 8.90 -3.20
CA SER A 147 7.00 10.37 -3.03
C SER A 147 6.25 10.83 -1.77
N LEU A 148 5.11 10.23 -1.46
CA LEU A 148 4.35 10.51 -0.23
C LEU A 148 5.12 10.09 1.02
N TYR A 149 5.82 8.95 1.00
CA TYR A 149 6.68 8.55 2.11
C TYR A 149 7.83 9.53 2.31
N VAL A 150 8.57 9.86 1.24
CA VAL A 150 9.68 10.83 1.31
C VAL A 150 9.20 12.12 1.94
N TRP A 151 8.09 12.64 1.44
CA TRP A 151 7.57 13.90 1.92
C TRP A 151 7.01 13.82 3.35
N GLY A 152 6.26 12.78 3.69
CA GLY A 152 5.76 12.56 5.05
C GLY A 152 6.90 12.49 6.07
N PHE A 153 7.92 11.67 5.83
CA PHE A 153 9.06 11.54 6.75
C PHE A 153 9.90 12.81 6.85
N LYS A 154 10.05 13.56 5.76
CA LYS A 154 10.72 14.86 5.76
C LYS A 154 9.90 15.90 6.52
N ARG A 155 8.58 15.97 6.29
CA ARG A 155 7.70 16.98 6.85
C ARG A 155 7.45 16.78 8.33
N VAL A 156 7.16 15.55 8.75
CA VAL A 156 6.76 15.22 10.12
C VAL A 156 7.98 15.12 11.05
N PHE A 157 9.08 14.51 10.59
CA PHE A 157 10.26 14.26 11.44
C PHE A 157 11.48 15.12 11.10
N GLY A 158 11.37 16.03 10.12
CA GLY A 158 12.51 16.82 9.65
C GLY A 158 13.63 15.97 9.05
N THR A 159 13.33 14.76 8.56
CA THR A 159 14.35 13.83 8.06
C THR A 159 15.10 14.42 6.87
N PRO A 160 16.45 14.35 6.81
CA PRO A 160 17.21 14.78 5.63
C PRO A 160 16.70 14.10 4.36
N LEU A 161 16.64 14.85 3.25
CA LEU A 161 15.97 14.40 2.03
C LEU A 161 16.48 13.04 1.53
N TRP A 162 17.79 12.82 1.52
CA TRP A 162 18.37 11.55 1.04
C TRP A 162 17.97 10.34 1.92
N LYS A 163 17.85 10.52 3.24
CA LYS A 163 17.37 9.47 4.16
C LYS A 163 15.88 9.21 3.96
N ALA A 164 15.10 10.27 3.73
CA ALA A 164 13.68 10.16 3.43
C ALA A 164 13.44 9.45 2.09
N ILE A 165 14.27 9.73 1.06
CA ILE A 165 14.26 9.01 -0.22
C ILE A 165 14.57 7.54 0.00
N LEU A 166 15.62 7.22 0.76
CA LEU A 166 15.97 5.83 1.06
C LEU A 166 14.82 5.10 1.77
N LEU A 167 14.20 5.72 2.77
CA LEU A 167 13.01 5.16 3.43
C LEU A 167 11.83 4.97 2.46
N GLY A 168 11.57 5.95 1.59
CA GLY A 168 10.50 5.84 0.60
C GLY A 168 10.72 4.66 -0.35
N ILE A 169 11.94 4.53 -0.87
CA ILE A 169 12.33 3.40 -1.73
C ILE A 169 12.23 2.08 -0.97
N LEU A 170 12.76 1.98 0.25
CA LEU A 170 12.73 0.75 1.04
C LEU A 170 11.30 0.32 1.35
N ASN A 171 10.44 1.25 1.75
CA ASN A 171 9.03 0.96 2.00
C ASN A 171 8.34 0.47 0.73
N SER A 172 8.61 1.07 -0.44
CA SER A 172 8.05 0.64 -1.72
C SER A 172 8.63 -0.70 -2.24
N ILE A 173 9.91 -0.99 -1.99
CA ILE A 173 10.56 -2.27 -2.38
C ILE A 173 9.98 -3.44 -1.59
N ILE A 174 9.65 -3.23 -0.31
CA ILE A 174 9.01 -4.28 0.49
C ILE A 174 7.73 -4.77 -0.21
N PHE A 175 6.98 -3.89 -0.89
CA PHE A 175 5.82 -4.29 -1.70
C PHE A 175 6.20 -5.03 -2.99
N TRP A 176 7.29 -4.67 -3.66
CA TRP A 176 7.80 -5.45 -4.82
C TRP A 176 8.19 -6.88 -4.43
N GLY A 177 8.89 -7.05 -3.31
CA GLY A 177 9.29 -8.36 -2.80
C GLY A 177 8.10 -9.24 -2.43
N LEU A 178 6.95 -8.63 -2.13
CA LEU A 178 5.76 -9.27 -1.56
C LEU A 178 4.63 -9.50 -2.56
N SER A 179 4.44 -8.61 -3.54
CA SER A 179 3.74 -8.94 -4.79
C SER A 179 4.44 -10.10 -5.50
N ALA A 180 5.75 -10.23 -5.28
CA ALA A 180 6.47 -11.45 -5.59
C ALA A 180 6.13 -12.57 -4.58
N THR A 181 6.31 -12.48 -3.26
CA THR A 181 6.20 -13.65 -2.34
C THR A 181 4.81 -14.19 -1.96
N ILE A 182 3.70 -13.48 -2.20
CA ILE A 182 2.37 -14.13 -2.17
C ILE A 182 2.10 -14.91 -3.48
N VAL A 183 2.88 -14.60 -4.51
CA VAL A 183 2.84 -15.25 -5.82
C VAL A 183 4.22 -15.80 -6.19
N ARG A 184 5.00 -16.13 -5.15
CA ARG A 184 6.31 -16.77 -5.20
C ARG A 184 6.49 -17.75 -4.03
#